data_AF-A0A3N1HX12-F1
#
_entry.id   AF-A0A3N1HX12-F1
#
_cell.length_a   1.000
_cell.length_b   1.000
_cell.length_c   1.000
_cell.angle_alpha   90.00
_cell.angle_beta   90.00
_cell.angle_gamma   90.00
#
_symmetry.space_group_name_H-M   'P 1'
#
loop_
_entity.id
_entity.type
_entity.pdbx_description
1 polymer ?
#
loop_
_entity_poly.entity_id
_entity_poly.type
_entity_poly.pdbx_seq_one_letter_code
_entity_poly.pdbx_strand_id
1 'polypeptide(L)'
;MNRAAVIGWGLFFNVAHQIRAVLTLHQAGACGAASPNRRSALECAITLRWCVDQGDRIGDIYNRKLGNDQIQLAKALKADGTKDRYKDAYKIMVDTVEMVRKTIAPDPNERLVKIDNLIKGYALANVWSFYTVESRFTHPTLTSAQLFFKTEGDAFHVSQAPLHEEMVACQLFCLWIFHFAMLAFNEVLTGKPWTSELERIAMDYGFETTLPQWQGPGDLHAQ
;
A
#
# COMPACT_ATOMS: atom_id res chain seq x y z
N MET A 1 9.71 0.88 23.81
CA MET A 1 9.78 0.18 22.51
C MET A 1 9.28 1.16 21.45
N ASN A 2 10.08 1.46 20.43
CA ASN A 2 9.68 2.35 19.33
C ASN A 2 8.57 1.66 18.51
N ARG A 3 7.33 2.15 18.62
CA ARG A 3 6.16 1.57 17.93
C ARG A 3 6.30 1.75 16.43
N ALA A 4 6.86 2.88 15.99
CA ALA A 4 7.13 3.15 14.58
C ALA A 4 8.07 2.10 13.97
N ALA A 5 9.11 1.69 14.69
CA ALA A 5 10.04 0.65 14.22
C ALA A 5 9.35 -0.72 14.10
N VAL A 6 8.48 -1.08 15.03
CA VAL A 6 7.75 -2.37 14.99
C VAL A 6 6.69 -2.39 13.88
N ILE A 7 5.92 -1.31 13.75
CA ILE A 7 4.93 -1.17 12.67
C ILE A 7 5.64 -1.08 11.31
N GLY A 8 6.73 -0.32 11.25
CA GLY A 8 7.58 -0.18 10.08
C GLY A 8 8.19 -1.50 9.64
N TRP A 9 8.60 -2.36 10.57
CA TRP A 9 9.04 -3.72 10.27
C TRP A 9 7.94 -4.53 9.59
N GLY A 10 6.72 -4.50 10.11
CA GLY A 10 5.58 -5.19 9.51
C GLY A 10 5.27 -4.71 8.09
N LEU A 11 5.34 -3.40 7.85
CA LEU A 11 5.14 -2.81 6.51
C LEU A 11 6.27 -3.20 5.55
N PHE A 12 7.54 -3.07 5.99
CA PHE A 12 8.71 -3.46 5.22
C PHE A 12 8.67 -4.95 4.84
N PHE A 13 8.33 -5.81 5.78
CA PHE A 13 8.23 -7.24 5.56
C PHE A 13 7.13 -7.61 4.56
N ASN A 14 5.98 -6.90 4.61
CA ASN A 14 4.95 -7.03 3.58
C ASN A 14 5.48 -6.63 2.20
N VAL A 15 6.20 -5.52 2.06
CA VAL A 15 6.83 -5.13 0.78
C VAL A 15 7.74 -6.25 0.26
N ALA A 16 8.62 -6.79 1.11
CA ALA A 16 9.52 -7.89 0.73
C ALA A 16 8.77 -9.14 0.22
N HIS A 17 7.67 -9.51 0.89
CA HIS A 17 6.84 -10.64 0.48
C HIS A 17 6.09 -10.39 -0.82
N GLN A 18 5.55 -9.19 -1.01
CA GLN A 18 4.90 -8.84 -2.27
C GLN A 18 5.89 -8.85 -3.44
N ILE A 19 7.11 -8.32 -3.25
CA ILE A 19 8.18 -8.40 -4.27
C ILE A 19 8.51 -9.84 -4.61
N ARG A 20 8.68 -10.72 -3.61
CA ARG A 20 8.94 -12.15 -3.85
C ARG A 20 7.82 -12.79 -4.67
N ALA A 21 6.57 -12.44 -4.40
CA ALA A 21 5.43 -12.93 -5.18
C ALA A 21 5.48 -12.43 -6.63
N VAL A 22 5.76 -11.14 -6.85
CA VAL A 22 5.92 -10.55 -8.19
C VAL A 22 7.01 -11.28 -8.98
N LEU A 23 8.19 -11.50 -8.39
CA LEU A 23 9.30 -12.19 -9.05
C LEU A 23 8.97 -13.66 -9.36
N THR A 24 8.25 -14.34 -8.46
CA THR A 24 7.78 -15.72 -8.69
C THR A 24 6.82 -15.80 -9.87
N LEU A 25 5.86 -14.88 -9.94
CA LEU A 25 4.90 -14.79 -11.06
C LEU A 25 5.61 -14.43 -12.37
N HIS A 26 6.58 -13.51 -12.32
CA HIS A 26 7.40 -13.16 -13.47
C HIS A 26 8.19 -14.35 -14.02
N GLN A 27 8.82 -15.15 -13.15
CA GLN A 27 9.53 -16.37 -13.55
C GLN A 27 8.60 -17.42 -14.17
N ALA A 28 7.33 -17.44 -13.76
CA ALA A 28 6.31 -18.30 -14.35
C ALA A 28 5.68 -17.72 -15.64
N GLY A 29 6.13 -16.56 -16.10
CA GLY A 29 5.57 -15.88 -17.28
C GLY A 29 4.17 -15.28 -17.05
N ALA A 30 3.75 -15.13 -15.79
CA ALA A 30 2.41 -14.67 -15.37
C ALA A 30 2.44 -13.23 -14.80
N CYS A 31 3.14 -12.31 -15.48
CA CYS A 31 3.34 -10.94 -15.01
C CYS A 31 2.03 -10.15 -14.85
N GLY A 32 1.00 -10.47 -15.63
CA GLY A 32 -0.30 -9.81 -15.54
C GLY A 32 -0.98 -10.08 -14.20
N ALA A 33 -0.82 -11.30 -13.68
CA ALA A 33 -1.35 -11.72 -12.39
C ALA A 33 -0.66 -11.07 -11.18
N ALA A 34 0.51 -10.44 -11.37
CA ALA A 34 1.26 -9.78 -10.30
C ALA A 34 0.77 -8.36 -9.97
N SER A 35 -0.22 -7.84 -10.70
CA SER A 35 -0.77 -6.49 -10.50
C SER A 35 -1.24 -6.21 -9.05
N PRO A 36 -1.99 -7.10 -8.38
CA PRO A 36 -2.36 -6.92 -6.97
C PRO A 36 -1.15 -6.83 -6.05
N ASN A 37 -0.11 -7.63 -6.31
CA ASN A 37 1.11 -7.66 -5.50
C ASN A 37 1.93 -6.36 -5.68
N ARG A 38 2.09 -5.88 -6.92
CA ARG A 38 2.77 -4.61 -7.20
C ARG A 38 2.05 -3.45 -6.52
N ARG A 39 0.73 -3.39 -6.63
CA ARG A 39 -0.08 -2.37 -5.94
C ARG A 39 0.08 -2.44 -4.42
N SER A 40 -0.02 -3.62 -3.83
CA SER A 40 0.12 -3.79 -2.38
C SER A 40 1.52 -3.43 -1.87
N ALA A 41 2.58 -3.80 -2.60
CA ALA A 41 3.95 -3.41 -2.29
C ALA A 41 4.09 -1.88 -2.28
N LEU A 42 3.51 -1.20 -3.27
CA LEU A 42 3.53 0.24 -3.37
C LEU A 42 2.79 0.92 -2.20
N GLU A 43 1.57 0.47 -1.90
CA GLU A 43 0.77 0.97 -0.78
C GLU A 43 1.53 0.84 0.55
N CYS A 44 2.16 -0.31 0.80
CA CYS A 44 2.95 -0.56 2.01
C CYS A 44 4.20 0.31 2.07
N ALA A 45 4.90 0.49 0.95
CA ALA A 45 6.10 1.32 0.88
C ALA A 45 5.82 2.80 1.16
N ILE A 46 4.76 3.36 0.56
CA ILE A 46 4.33 4.75 0.82
C ILE A 46 3.83 4.91 2.26
N THR A 47 3.11 3.92 2.77
CA THR A 47 2.67 3.91 4.17
C THR A 47 3.86 3.88 5.12
N LEU A 48 4.91 3.12 4.79
CA LEU A 48 6.15 3.09 5.56
C LEU A 48 6.85 4.45 5.55
N ARG A 49 6.84 5.16 4.41
CA ARG A 49 7.29 6.56 4.36
C ARG A 49 6.49 7.44 5.33
N TRP A 50 5.18 7.26 5.41
CA TRP A 50 4.33 8.00 6.34
C TRP A 50 4.56 7.61 7.81
N CYS A 51 4.90 6.35 8.06
CA CYS A 51 5.34 5.88 9.38
C CYS A 51 6.58 6.64 9.88
N VAL A 52 7.51 7.03 8.99
CA VAL A 52 8.65 7.88 9.34
C VAL A 52 8.19 9.23 9.86
N ASP A 53 7.24 9.90 9.19
CA ASP A 53 6.76 11.23 9.59
C ASP A 53 5.94 11.18 10.89
N GLN A 54 5.10 10.17 11.07
CA GLN A 54 4.22 10.09 12.25
C GLN A 54 4.91 9.53 13.49
N GLY A 55 6.01 8.78 13.32
CA GLY A 55 6.65 8.08 14.42
C GLY A 55 5.67 7.20 15.20
N ASP A 56 5.73 7.25 16.53
CA ASP A 56 4.92 6.38 17.40
C ASP A 56 3.40 6.62 17.30
N ARG A 57 2.97 7.79 16.78
CA ARG A 57 1.54 8.12 16.59
C ARG A 57 0.88 7.28 15.51
N ILE A 58 1.66 6.71 14.58
CA ILE A 58 1.13 5.92 13.47
C ILE A 58 0.21 4.79 13.95
N GLY A 59 0.56 4.14 15.06
CA GLY A 59 -0.24 3.06 15.64
C GLY A 59 -1.59 3.54 16.15
N ASP A 60 -1.64 4.74 16.72
CA ASP A 60 -2.89 5.33 17.21
C ASP A 60 -3.78 5.73 16.05
N ILE A 61 -3.22 6.39 15.02
CA ILE A 61 -3.94 6.79 13.82
C ILE A 61 -4.58 5.57 13.12
N TYR A 62 -3.82 4.47 12.96
CA TYR A 62 -4.34 3.24 12.35
C TYR A 62 -5.44 2.58 13.20
N ASN A 63 -5.28 2.54 14.53
CA ASN A 63 -6.31 2.00 15.40
C ASN A 63 -7.60 2.83 15.35
N ARG A 64 -7.51 4.17 15.27
CA ARG A 64 -8.71 4.99 15.11
C ARG A 64 -9.39 4.78 13.76
N LYS A 65 -8.61 4.68 12.67
CA LYS A 65 -9.14 4.33 11.35
C LYS A 65 -9.86 2.98 11.36
N LEU A 66 -9.25 1.96 11.98
CA LEU A 66 -9.85 0.64 12.14
C LEU A 66 -11.20 0.73 12.88
N GLY A 67 -11.25 1.49 13.99
CA GLY A 67 -12.49 1.74 14.71
C GLY A 67 -13.56 2.39 13.82
N ASN A 68 -13.20 3.40 13.02
CA ASN A 68 -14.14 4.03 12.10
C ASN A 68 -14.67 3.05 11.03
N ASP A 69 -13.82 2.18 10.49
CA ASP A 69 -14.23 1.17 9.51
C ASP A 69 -15.15 0.11 10.12
N GLN A 70 -14.82 -0.35 11.33
CA GLN A 70 -15.64 -1.31 12.08
C GLN A 70 -17.01 -0.74 12.44
N ILE A 71 -17.12 0.57 12.70
CA ILE A 71 -18.43 1.24 12.87
C ILE A 71 -19.27 1.11 11.60
N GLN A 72 -18.68 1.37 10.42
CA GLN A 72 -19.41 1.29 9.16
C GLN A 72 -19.85 -0.14 8.86
N LEU A 73 -18.96 -1.12 9.07
CA LEU A 73 -19.27 -2.53 8.88
C LEU A 73 -20.36 -3.01 9.85
N ALA A 74 -20.27 -2.67 11.13
CA ALA A 74 -21.31 -3.00 12.11
C ALA A 74 -22.67 -2.40 11.74
N LYS A 75 -22.69 -1.14 11.24
CA LYS A 75 -23.93 -0.52 10.74
C LYS A 75 -24.50 -1.27 9.53
N ALA A 76 -23.67 -1.68 8.58
CA ALA A 76 -24.09 -2.45 7.41
C ALA A 76 -24.70 -3.80 7.80
N LEU A 77 -24.02 -4.57 8.66
CA LEU A 77 -24.50 -5.86 9.17
C LEU A 77 -25.81 -5.75 9.95
N LYS A 78 -26.04 -4.62 10.63
CA LYS A 78 -27.31 -4.35 11.30
C LYS A 78 -28.41 -4.03 10.29
N ALA A 79 -28.10 -3.24 9.26
CA ALA A 79 -29.06 -2.81 8.26
C ALA A 79 -29.52 -3.93 7.32
N ASP A 80 -28.62 -4.87 6.99
CA ASP A 80 -28.93 -6.02 6.12
C ASP A 80 -29.51 -7.24 6.88
N GLY A 81 -29.65 -7.13 8.21
CA GLY A 81 -30.19 -8.20 9.05
C GLY A 81 -29.27 -9.40 9.25
N THR A 82 -28.01 -9.35 8.80
CA THR A 82 -27.06 -10.47 8.87
C THR A 82 -26.19 -10.46 10.12
N LYS A 83 -26.35 -9.46 11.00
CA LYS A 83 -25.61 -9.36 12.27
C LYS A 83 -25.51 -10.68 13.03
N ASP A 84 -26.62 -11.42 13.19
CA ASP A 84 -26.63 -12.64 14.01
C ASP A 84 -25.84 -13.79 13.38
N ARG A 85 -25.71 -13.79 12.05
CA ARG A 85 -24.83 -14.71 11.32
C ARG A 85 -23.35 -14.47 11.64
N TYR A 86 -23.01 -13.24 12.04
CA TYR A 86 -21.65 -12.82 12.37
C TYR A 86 -21.52 -12.35 13.82
N LYS A 87 -22.33 -12.88 14.74
CA LYS A 87 -22.48 -12.35 16.12
C LYS A 87 -21.14 -12.12 16.84
N ASP A 88 -20.18 -13.04 16.70
CA ASP A 88 -18.91 -12.99 17.42
C ASP A 88 -17.98 -11.95 16.78
N ALA A 89 -17.91 -11.92 15.45
CA ALA A 89 -17.18 -10.90 14.70
C ALA A 89 -17.77 -9.49 14.97
N TYR A 90 -19.09 -9.38 14.98
CA TYR A 90 -19.80 -8.15 15.31
C TYR A 90 -19.45 -7.68 16.72
N LYS A 91 -19.42 -8.59 17.71
CA LYS A 91 -19.02 -8.26 19.08
C LYS A 91 -17.59 -7.74 19.14
N ILE A 92 -16.63 -8.42 18.50
CA ILE A 92 -15.23 -7.98 18.44
C ILE A 92 -15.12 -6.57 17.83
N MET A 93 -15.86 -6.31 16.74
CA MET A 93 -15.90 -4.99 16.10
C MET A 93 -16.39 -3.91 17.08
N VAL A 94 -17.50 -4.15 17.77
CA VAL A 94 -18.07 -3.18 18.73
C VAL A 94 -17.12 -2.95 19.91
N ASP A 95 -16.56 -4.01 20.48
CA ASP A 95 -15.65 -3.92 21.62
C ASP A 95 -14.36 -3.15 21.24
N THR A 96 -13.84 -3.39 20.02
CA THR A 96 -12.66 -2.66 19.49
C THR A 96 -12.97 -1.18 19.32
N VAL A 97 -14.14 -0.84 18.76
CA VAL A 97 -14.58 0.56 18.60
C VAL A 97 -14.68 1.29 19.94
N GLU A 98 -15.27 0.63 20.94
CA GLU A 98 -15.41 1.20 22.28
C GLU A 98 -14.05 1.43 22.92
N MET A 99 -13.16 0.44 22.85
CA MET A 99 -11.80 0.54 23.37
C MET A 99 -11.03 1.68 22.71
N VAL A 100 -11.01 1.74 21.37
CA VAL A 100 -10.29 2.77 20.61
C VAL A 100 -10.79 4.17 20.96
N ARG A 101 -12.11 4.38 21.03
CA ARG A 101 -12.69 5.69 21.37
C ARG A 101 -12.38 6.14 22.79
N LYS A 102 -12.28 5.20 23.73
CA LYS A 102 -11.98 5.50 25.14
C LYS A 102 -10.49 5.75 25.39
N THR A 103 -9.61 5.13 24.62
CA THR A 103 -8.18 5.07 24.91
C THR A 103 -7.32 5.91 23.97
N ILE A 104 -7.83 6.25 22.78
CA ILE A 104 -7.06 6.94 21.74
C ILE A 104 -7.73 8.25 21.36
N ALA A 105 -7.05 9.37 21.64
CA ALA A 105 -7.54 10.71 21.34
C ALA A 105 -7.66 10.96 19.82
N PRO A 106 -8.61 11.81 19.38
CA PRO A 106 -8.70 12.13 17.98
C PRO A 106 -7.45 12.77 17.38
N ASP A 107 -7.02 12.22 16.25
CA ASP A 107 -5.90 12.69 15.44
C ASP A 107 -6.38 13.21 14.06
N PRO A 108 -6.07 14.46 13.66
CA PRO A 108 -6.47 15.01 12.36
C PRO A 108 -5.85 14.26 11.16
N ASN A 109 -4.75 13.53 11.35
CA ASN A 109 -4.07 12.78 10.30
C ASN A 109 -4.75 11.46 9.95
N GLU A 110 -5.83 11.06 10.64
CA GLU A 110 -6.68 9.93 10.23
C GLU A 110 -7.14 10.00 8.78
N ARG A 111 -7.46 11.20 8.31
CA ARG A 111 -7.92 11.40 6.93
C ARG A 111 -6.86 10.96 5.92
N LEU A 112 -5.59 10.98 6.31
CA LEU A 112 -4.45 10.67 5.45
C LEU A 112 -4.20 9.17 5.30
N VAL A 113 -4.86 8.29 6.07
CA VAL A 113 -4.67 6.82 5.95
C VAL A 113 -5.02 6.29 4.55
N LYS A 114 -5.84 7.01 3.79
CA LYS A 114 -6.10 6.65 2.39
C LYS A 114 -4.87 6.93 1.53
N ILE A 115 -4.44 5.93 0.76
CA ILE A 115 -3.24 6.02 -0.08
C ILE A 115 -3.26 7.19 -1.06
N ASP A 116 -4.44 7.59 -1.57
CA ASP A 116 -4.56 8.73 -2.49
C ASP A 116 -4.16 10.05 -1.81
N ASN A 117 -4.45 10.21 -0.52
CA ASN A 117 -4.05 11.37 0.26
C ASN A 117 -2.54 11.36 0.51
N LEU A 118 -1.92 10.21 0.75
CA LEU A 118 -0.47 10.09 0.90
C LEU A 118 0.26 10.38 -0.41
N ILE A 119 -0.19 9.80 -1.52
CA ILE A 119 0.41 10.02 -2.85
C ILE A 119 0.35 11.50 -3.25
N LYS A 120 -0.81 12.15 -3.04
CA LYS A 120 -0.95 13.60 -3.27
C LYS A 120 -0.08 14.40 -2.30
N GLY A 121 -0.08 14.02 -1.02
CA GLY A 121 0.68 14.68 0.03
C GLY A 121 2.18 14.68 -0.23
N TYR A 122 2.75 13.58 -0.73
CA TYR A 122 4.18 13.48 -1.08
C TYR A 122 4.51 13.93 -2.52
N ALA A 123 3.56 14.55 -3.23
CA ALA A 123 3.71 14.98 -4.62
C ALA A 123 4.16 13.88 -5.60
N LEU A 124 3.72 12.64 -5.37
CA LEU A 124 4.13 11.47 -6.14
C LEU A 124 3.22 11.27 -7.38
N ALA A 125 3.12 12.28 -8.25
CA ALA A 125 2.20 12.26 -9.39
C ALA A 125 2.42 11.07 -10.35
N ASN A 126 3.68 10.72 -10.65
CA ASN A 126 4.01 9.57 -11.50
C ASN A 126 3.58 8.25 -10.87
N VAL A 127 3.67 8.16 -9.54
CA VAL A 127 3.24 7.01 -8.76
C VAL A 127 1.72 6.88 -8.74
N TRP A 128 0.99 8.01 -8.74
CA TRP A 128 -0.47 8.00 -8.88
C TRP A 128 -0.91 7.37 -10.22
N SER A 129 -0.26 7.75 -11.32
CA SER A 129 -0.54 7.17 -12.64
C SER A 129 -0.30 5.66 -12.63
N PHE A 130 0.83 5.20 -12.09
CA PHE A 130 1.11 3.77 -11.92
C PHE A 130 0.02 3.07 -11.09
N TYR A 131 -0.30 3.61 -9.91
CA TYR A 131 -1.28 3.06 -9.00
C TYR A 131 -2.67 2.90 -9.65
N THR A 132 -3.10 3.91 -10.42
CA THR A 132 -4.39 3.89 -11.11
C THR A 132 -4.44 2.85 -12.23
N VAL A 133 -3.34 2.66 -12.97
CA VAL A 133 -3.21 1.60 -13.97
C VAL A 133 -3.29 0.22 -13.32
N GLU A 134 -2.43 -0.07 -12.33
CA GLU A 134 -2.42 -1.37 -11.62
C GLU A 134 -3.77 -1.70 -10.98
N SER A 135 -4.48 -0.68 -10.48
CA SER A 135 -5.82 -0.86 -9.90
C SER A 135 -6.84 -1.39 -10.91
N ARG A 136 -6.69 -1.09 -12.22
CA ARG A 136 -7.58 -1.63 -13.27
C ARG A 136 -7.39 -3.13 -13.48
N PHE A 137 -6.19 -3.63 -13.24
CA PHE A 137 -5.84 -5.05 -13.39
C PHE A 137 -5.96 -5.85 -12.09
N THR A 138 -6.30 -5.20 -10.97
CA THR A 138 -6.48 -5.84 -9.66
C THR A 138 -7.91 -6.34 -9.43
N HIS A 139 -8.90 -5.71 -10.08
CA HIS A 139 -10.32 -6.02 -9.91
C HIS A 139 -10.90 -6.64 -11.18
N PRO A 140 -12.01 -7.40 -11.09
CA PRO A 140 -12.73 -7.87 -12.28
C PRO A 140 -13.22 -6.68 -13.09
N THR A 141 -12.55 -6.38 -14.20
CA THR A 141 -12.90 -5.28 -15.10
C THR A 141 -12.82 -5.72 -16.56
N LEU A 142 -13.45 -4.94 -17.45
CA LEU A 142 -13.25 -5.14 -18.88
C LEU A 142 -11.77 -4.99 -19.27
N THR A 143 -11.03 -4.10 -18.59
CA THR A 143 -9.59 -3.89 -18.80
C THR A 143 -8.77 -5.14 -18.50
N SER A 144 -9.07 -5.87 -17.41
CA SER A 144 -8.40 -7.15 -17.14
C SER A 144 -8.75 -8.23 -18.18
N ALA A 145 -9.97 -8.22 -18.71
CA ALA A 145 -10.38 -9.15 -19.76
C ALA A 145 -9.76 -8.82 -21.14
N GLN A 146 -9.52 -7.53 -21.42
CA GLN A 146 -8.88 -7.06 -22.65
C GLN A 146 -7.48 -7.63 -22.88
N LEU A 147 -6.82 -8.10 -21.82
CA LEU A 147 -5.54 -8.82 -21.95
C LEU A 147 -5.64 -10.08 -22.82
N PHE A 148 -6.84 -10.64 -23.02
CA PHE A 148 -7.08 -11.85 -23.81
C PHE A 148 -7.66 -11.53 -25.20
N PHE A 149 -7.90 -10.27 -25.52
CA PHE A 149 -8.61 -9.87 -26.73
C PHE A 149 -7.68 -9.21 -27.74
N LYS A 150 -7.80 -9.60 -29.02
CA LYS A 150 -7.15 -8.92 -30.14
C LYS A 150 -8.18 -8.59 -31.20
N THR A 151 -8.10 -7.37 -31.75
CA THR A 151 -8.85 -7.00 -32.95
C THR A 151 -7.91 -7.08 -34.15
N GLU A 152 -8.27 -7.86 -35.16
CA GLU A 152 -7.57 -7.96 -36.44
C GLU A 152 -8.55 -7.63 -37.57
N GLY A 153 -8.52 -6.40 -38.07
CA GLY A 153 -9.55 -5.90 -39.00
C GLY A 153 -10.93 -5.87 -38.33
N ASP A 154 -11.91 -6.54 -38.93
CA ASP A 154 -13.27 -6.67 -38.39
C ASP A 154 -13.45 -7.91 -37.47
N ALA A 155 -12.41 -8.72 -37.28
CA ALA A 155 -12.47 -9.94 -36.48
C ALA A 155 -12.05 -9.71 -35.02
N PHE A 156 -12.82 -10.28 -34.09
CA PHE A 156 -12.52 -10.29 -32.66
C PHE A 156 -12.02 -11.67 -32.23
N HIS A 157 -10.80 -11.71 -31.72
CA HIS A 157 -10.14 -12.95 -31.29
C HIS A 157 -9.97 -12.98 -29.78
N VAL A 158 -10.30 -14.13 -29.19
CA VAL A 158 -10.06 -14.43 -27.77
C VAL A 158 -8.95 -15.46 -27.67
N SER A 159 -7.92 -15.15 -26.88
CA SER A 159 -6.80 -16.03 -26.59
C SER A 159 -7.05 -16.83 -25.31
N GLN A 160 -6.45 -18.02 -25.23
CA GLN A 160 -6.41 -18.83 -24.00
C GLN A 160 -5.37 -18.32 -23.00
N ALA A 161 -4.43 -17.50 -23.44
CA ALA A 161 -3.39 -16.86 -22.62
C ALA A 161 -3.37 -15.34 -22.85
N PRO A 162 -2.91 -14.53 -21.87
CA PRO A 162 -2.79 -13.10 -22.05
C PRO A 162 -1.88 -12.75 -23.23
N LEU A 163 -2.31 -11.82 -24.06
CA LEU A 163 -1.55 -11.29 -25.19
C LEU A 163 -0.49 -10.27 -24.72
N HIS A 164 -0.71 -9.66 -23.56
CA HIS A 164 0.19 -8.74 -22.89
C HIS A 164 0.38 -9.17 -21.44
N GLU A 165 1.49 -9.87 -21.16
CA GLU A 165 1.81 -10.35 -19.81
C GLU A 165 2.54 -9.29 -18.98
N GLU A 166 3.56 -8.64 -19.54
CA GLU A 166 4.38 -7.67 -18.81
C GLU A 166 4.00 -6.23 -19.14
N MET A 167 3.06 -5.69 -18.37
CA MET A 167 2.64 -4.28 -18.49
C MET A 167 3.65 -3.29 -17.90
N VAL A 168 4.47 -3.79 -16.96
CA VAL A 168 5.51 -3.05 -16.25
C VAL A 168 6.68 -4.01 -16.10
N ALA A 169 7.90 -3.53 -16.35
CA ALA A 169 9.12 -4.30 -16.10
C ALA A 169 9.19 -4.75 -14.63
N CYS A 170 8.83 -6.02 -14.36
CA CYS A 170 8.61 -6.52 -13.00
C CYS A 170 9.88 -6.38 -12.15
N GLN A 171 11.04 -6.68 -12.73
CA GLN A 171 12.33 -6.62 -12.04
C GLN A 171 12.70 -5.19 -11.64
N LEU A 172 12.52 -4.22 -12.54
CA LEU A 172 12.81 -2.81 -12.27
C LEU A 172 11.86 -2.25 -11.21
N PHE A 173 10.56 -2.59 -11.30
CA PHE A 173 9.59 -2.25 -10.26
C PHE A 173 10.01 -2.82 -8.89
N CYS A 174 10.35 -4.11 -8.83
CA CYS A 174 10.75 -4.77 -7.60
C CYS A 174 11.98 -4.13 -6.98
N LEU A 175 13.00 -3.83 -7.80
CA LEU A 175 14.23 -3.19 -7.33
C LEU A 175 13.95 -1.80 -6.78
N TRP A 176 13.22 -0.96 -7.53
CA TRP A 176 12.86 0.40 -7.12
C TRP A 176 12.04 0.41 -5.83
N ILE A 177 10.97 -0.39 -5.74
CA ILE A 177 10.07 -0.35 -4.59
C ILE A 177 10.72 -0.93 -3.34
N PHE A 178 11.62 -1.90 -3.50
CA PHE A 178 12.37 -2.44 -2.38
C PHE A 178 13.37 -1.44 -1.83
N HIS A 179 14.12 -0.77 -2.70
CA HIS A 179 15.04 0.30 -2.32
C HIS A 179 14.32 1.39 -1.55
N PHE A 180 13.18 1.88 -2.07
CA PHE A 180 12.36 2.88 -1.39
C PHE A 180 11.91 2.42 0.01
N ALA A 181 11.44 1.17 0.13
CA ALA A 181 11.00 0.63 1.40
C ALA A 181 12.17 0.43 2.39
N MET A 182 13.35 0.02 1.92
CA MET A 182 14.55 -0.07 2.75
C MET A 182 14.99 1.31 3.25
N LEU A 183 14.95 2.32 2.39
CA LEU A 183 15.25 3.70 2.75
C LEU A 183 14.28 4.22 3.82
N ALA A 184 12.97 3.98 3.65
CA ALA A 184 11.98 4.37 4.63
C ALA A 184 12.10 3.59 5.95
N PHE A 185 12.41 2.29 5.90
CA PHE A 185 12.61 1.51 7.11
C PHE A 185 13.87 1.94 7.86
N ASN A 186 14.97 2.23 7.15
CA ASN A 186 16.21 2.71 7.75
C ASN A 186 16.00 3.99 8.58
N GLU A 187 15.11 4.88 8.14
CA GLU A 187 14.78 6.11 8.86
C GLU A 187 14.04 5.88 10.19
N VAL A 188 13.28 4.79 10.34
CA VAL A 188 12.66 4.45 11.64
C VAL A 188 13.59 3.68 12.58
N LEU A 189 14.72 3.19 12.08
CA LEU A 189 15.71 2.46 12.87
C LEU A 189 16.66 3.41 13.60
N THR A 190 17.00 3.05 14.84
CA THR A 190 18.01 3.79 15.61
C THR A 190 19.37 3.68 14.93
N GLY A 191 20.03 4.83 14.74
CA GLY A 191 21.36 4.91 14.13
C GLY A 191 21.40 4.69 12.62
N LYS A 192 20.26 4.45 11.97
CA LYS A 192 20.13 4.35 10.50
C LYS A 192 21.22 3.45 9.87
N PRO A 193 21.26 2.17 10.26
CA PRO A 193 22.43 1.31 10.05
C PRO A 193 22.76 1.02 8.58
N TRP A 194 21.85 1.29 7.64
CA TRP A 194 22.02 0.97 6.21
C TRP A 194 22.26 2.19 5.33
N THR A 195 22.47 3.37 5.90
CA THR A 195 22.58 4.63 5.11
C THR A 195 23.65 4.53 4.03
N SER A 196 24.87 4.11 4.39
CA SER A 196 26.00 4.03 3.45
C SER A 196 25.73 3.05 2.30
N GLU A 197 25.17 1.87 2.60
CA GLU A 197 24.84 0.86 1.60
C GLU A 197 23.73 1.33 0.67
N LEU A 198 22.68 1.97 1.22
CA LEU A 198 21.56 2.49 0.44
C LEU A 198 21.97 3.65 -0.46
N GLU A 199 22.84 4.55 0.01
CA GLU A 199 23.41 5.61 -0.81
C GLU A 199 24.20 5.05 -2.00
N ARG A 200 24.99 3.98 -1.76
CA ARG A 200 25.72 3.31 -2.84
C ARG A 200 24.78 2.67 -3.87
N ILE A 201 23.78 1.94 -3.42
CA ILE A 201 22.78 1.32 -4.33
C ILE A 201 22.06 2.41 -5.13
N ALA A 202 21.71 3.53 -4.48
CA ALA A 202 21.07 4.65 -5.15
C ALA A 202 21.95 5.23 -6.27
N MET A 203 23.26 5.39 -6.05
CA MET A 203 24.20 5.84 -7.09
C MET A 203 24.30 4.85 -8.26
N ASP A 204 24.38 3.54 -7.98
CA ASP A 204 24.56 2.52 -9.02
C ASP A 204 23.35 2.39 -9.96
N TYR A 205 22.13 2.58 -9.42
CA TYR A 205 20.87 2.38 -10.15
C TYR A 205 20.11 3.66 -10.46
N GLY A 206 20.65 4.83 -10.09
CA GLY A 206 20.00 6.13 -10.28
C GLY A 206 18.73 6.30 -9.45
N PHE A 207 18.68 5.73 -8.24
CA PHE A 207 17.57 5.95 -7.31
C PHE A 207 17.79 7.15 -6.41
N GLU A 208 16.72 7.56 -5.74
CA GLU A 208 16.77 8.58 -4.71
C GLU A 208 17.54 8.10 -3.48
N THR A 209 18.37 8.98 -2.91
CA THR A 209 19.03 8.80 -1.62
C THR A 209 18.21 9.36 -0.46
N THR A 210 17.16 10.13 -0.76
CA THR A 210 16.31 10.76 0.23
C THR A 210 14.85 10.40 0.00
N LEU A 211 14.08 10.42 1.09
CA LEU A 211 12.65 10.18 1.02
C LEU A 211 11.90 11.43 0.54
N PRO A 212 10.79 11.27 -0.20
CA PRO A 212 9.97 12.39 -0.62
C PRO A 212 9.41 13.13 0.59
N GLN A 213 9.38 14.46 0.51
CA GLN A 213 8.91 15.33 1.60
C GLN A 213 7.42 15.65 1.43
N TRP A 214 6.73 15.90 2.54
CA TRP A 214 5.32 16.27 2.52
C TRP A 214 5.13 17.67 1.93
N GLN A 215 4.17 17.80 1.01
CA GLN A 215 3.77 19.03 0.29
C GLN A 215 2.25 19.26 0.34
N GLY A 216 1.49 18.40 1.03
CA GLY A 216 0.03 18.46 1.10
C GLY A 216 -0.51 19.61 1.98
N PRO A 217 -1.81 19.94 1.86
CA PRO A 217 -2.41 21.00 2.66
C PRO A 217 -2.49 20.63 4.15
N GLY A 218 -1.93 21.51 4.98
CA GLY A 218 -1.78 21.36 6.43
C GLY A 218 -0.42 20.82 6.82
N ASP A 219 0.19 21.42 7.84
CA ASP A 219 1.41 20.92 8.47
C ASP A 219 1.09 19.58 9.17
N LEU A 220 1.92 18.53 8.99
CA LEU A 220 1.74 17.22 9.62
C LEU A 220 1.77 17.30 11.16
N HIS A 221 2.19 18.47 11.69
CA HIS A 221 2.35 18.81 13.10
C HIS A 221 1.73 20.18 13.49
N ALA A 222 0.78 20.74 12.73
CA ALA A 222 0.09 21.97 13.17
C ALA A 222 -0.81 21.69 14.39
N GLN A 223 -0.29 22.10 15.54
CA GLN A 223 -0.75 22.03 16.95
C GLN A 223 -0.35 20.76 17.71
#